data_AF-A0A7H4MCP0-F1
#
_entry.id   AF-A0A7H4MCP0-F1
#
_cell.length_a   1.000
_cell.length_b   1.000
_cell.length_c   1.000
_cell.angle_alpha   90.00
_cell.angle_beta   90.00
_cell.angle_gamma   90.00
#
_symmetry.space_group_name_H-M   'P 1'
#
loop_
_entity.id
_entity.type
_entity.pdbx_description
1 polymer ?
#
loop_
_entity_poly.entity_id
_entity_poly.type
_entity_poly.pdbx_seq_one_letter_code
_entity_poly.pdbx_strand_id
1 'polypeptide(L)'
;MFSNMEACVLAVALSALLHYLIPDVEPRKPPPRIEKDAARIRHESLLSGTVATIIFVVFQICDLSDSLSALMAGILILFPMHYRGAVISSIWRVVGVVLACLYILVVQLIIYDFSNHMILMMPLIGLGLAFSARLHVMEKVGAGVGFASITTIGIMFGQNLHPYQDLVFSDLYRITSVTVSLVVTLTLVFLMHRLLNCFAATRFVVSE
;
A
#
# COMPACT_ATOMS: atom_id res chain seq x y z
N MET A 1 -9.23 16.05 -12.87
CA MET A 1 -9.13 16.86 -11.63
C MET A 1 -10.44 16.90 -10.86
N PHE A 2 -11.54 17.44 -11.42
CA PHE A 2 -12.85 17.50 -10.73
C PHE A 2 -13.38 16.12 -10.28
N SER A 3 -13.38 15.12 -11.16
CA SER A 3 -13.84 13.76 -10.83
C SER A 3 -13.05 13.10 -9.68
N ASN A 4 -11.73 13.30 -9.61
CA ASN A 4 -10.92 12.78 -8.48
C ASN A 4 -11.28 13.48 -7.17
N MET A 5 -11.59 14.78 -7.21
CA MET A 5 -11.99 15.53 -6.03
C MET A 5 -13.37 15.09 -5.53
N GLU A 6 -14.32 14.88 -6.43
CA GLU A 6 -15.63 14.29 -6.11
C GLU A 6 -15.50 12.89 -5.51
N ALA A 7 -14.67 12.04 -6.10
CA ALA A 7 -14.40 10.69 -5.59
C ALA A 7 -13.83 10.71 -4.16
N CYS A 8 -12.89 11.62 -3.87
CA CYS A 8 -12.34 11.79 -2.53
C CYS A 8 -13.40 12.26 -1.53
N VAL A 9 -14.22 13.25 -1.88
CA VAL A 9 -15.29 13.75 -0.99
C VAL A 9 -16.31 12.65 -0.73
N LEU A 10 -16.71 11.90 -1.75
CA LEU A 10 -17.65 10.79 -1.65
C LEU A 10 -17.08 9.65 -0.80
N ALA A 11 -15.80 9.32 -0.94
CA ALA A 11 -15.13 8.31 -0.11
C ALA A 11 -15.13 8.69 1.38
N VAL A 12 -14.84 9.96 1.71
CA VAL A 12 -14.90 10.45 3.09
C VAL A 12 -16.33 10.43 3.63
N ALA A 13 -17.30 10.88 2.84
CA ALA A 13 -18.72 10.88 3.22
C ALA A 13 -19.25 9.46 3.47
N LEU A 14 -18.94 8.51 2.59
CA LEU A 14 -19.30 7.09 2.75
C LEU A 14 -18.61 6.47 3.97
N SER A 15 -17.34 6.78 4.21
CA SER A 15 -16.63 6.28 5.40
C SER A 15 -17.26 6.83 6.69
N ALA A 16 -17.65 8.10 6.71
CA ALA A 16 -18.34 8.71 7.85
C ALA A 16 -19.74 8.09 8.07
N LEU A 17 -20.48 7.88 6.98
CA LEU A 17 -21.80 7.24 7.00
C LEU A 17 -21.71 5.80 7.53
N LEU A 18 -20.74 5.00 7.06
CA LEU A 18 -20.53 3.64 7.54
C LEU A 18 -20.10 3.59 9.01
N HIS A 19 -19.27 4.54 9.44
CA HIS A 19 -18.91 4.67 10.85
C HIS A 19 -20.12 5.01 11.74
N TYR A 20 -21.05 5.81 11.23
CA TYR A 20 -22.31 6.11 11.91
C TYR A 20 -23.28 4.92 11.95
N LEU A 21 -23.39 4.16 10.85
CA LEU A 21 -24.27 2.98 10.75
C LEU A 21 -23.76 1.75 11.50
N ILE A 22 -22.43 1.55 11.55
CA ILE A 22 -21.77 0.39 12.15
C ILE A 22 -20.73 0.89 13.16
N PRO A 23 -21.17 1.34 14.35
CA PRO A 23 -20.27 1.85 15.37
C PRO A 23 -19.36 0.74 15.91
N ASP A 24 -18.12 1.08 16.25
CA ASP A 24 -17.18 0.16 16.91
C ASP A 24 -17.77 -0.25 18.28
N VAL A 25 -17.96 -1.56 18.47
CA VAL A 25 -18.56 -2.13 19.70
C VAL A 25 -17.63 -1.97 20.91
N GLU A 26 -16.31 -1.89 20.68
CA GLU A 26 -15.30 -1.64 21.72
C GLU A 26 -14.40 -0.46 21.32
N PRO A 27 -14.11 0.46 22.26
CA PRO A 27 -13.12 1.51 22.02
C PRO A 27 -11.75 0.89 21.67
N ARG A 28 -11.23 1.21 20.48
CA ARG A 28 -9.87 0.79 20.09
C ARG A 28 -8.87 1.36 21.09
N LYS A 29 -8.23 0.48 21.85
CA LYS A 29 -7.16 0.89 22.77
C LYS A 29 -6.02 1.45 21.93
N PRO A 30 -5.51 2.66 22.24
CA PRO A 30 -4.35 3.19 21.54
C PRO A 30 -3.18 2.21 21.72
N PRO A 31 -2.37 1.98 20.68
CA PRO A 31 -1.20 1.11 20.79
C PRO A 31 -0.30 1.63 21.91
N PRO A 32 0.34 0.73 22.68
CA PRO A 32 1.18 1.12 23.80
C PRO A 32 2.28 2.06 23.30
N ARG A 33 2.41 3.21 23.96
CA ARG A 33 3.47 4.17 23.66
C ARG A 33 4.79 3.56 24.10
N ILE A 34 5.61 3.17 23.14
CA ILE A 34 6.98 2.75 23.41
C ILE A 34 7.81 4.02 23.60
N GLU A 35 8.39 4.20 24.78
CA GLU A 35 9.39 5.25 25.00
C GLU A 35 10.62 4.93 24.15
N LYS A 36 10.98 5.86 23.25
CA LYS A 36 12.13 5.75 22.37
C LYS A 36 13.16 6.79 22.79
N ASP A 37 14.43 6.37 22.85
CA ASP A 37 15.54 7.29 23.05
C ASP A 37 15.56 8.39 21.96
N ALA A 38 16.01 9.59 22.32
CA ALA A 38 16.06 10.74 21.42
C ALA A 38 16.93 10.47 20.18
N ALA A 39 18.02 9.69 20.31
CA ALA A 39 18.83 9.28 19.18
C ALA A 39 18.07 8.38 18.20
N ARG A 40 17.27 7.45 18.73
CA ARG A 40 16.41 6.57 17.94
C ARG A 40 15.30 7.32 17.21
N ILE A 41 14.67 8.29 17.85
CA ILE A 41 13.64 9.13 17.23
C ILE A 41 14.23 9.93 16.06
N ARG A 42 15.42 10.53 16.23
CA ARG A 42 16.11 11.25 15.15
C ARG A 42 16.44 10.32 13.99
N HIS A 43 16.98 9.14 14.27
CA HIS A 43 17.35 8.17 13.24
C HIS A 43 16.14 7.71 12.42
N GLU A 44 15.08 7.28 13.09
CA GLU A 44 13.86 6.75 12.44
C GLU A 44 13.13 7.82 11.61
N SER A 45 13.07 9.06 12.11
CA SER A 45 12.41 10.18 11.41
C SER A 45 13.23 10.67 10.22
N LEU A 46 14.55 10.83 10.36
CA LEU A 46 15.43 11.20 9.24
C LEU A 46 15.46 10.12 8.16
N LEU A 47 15.59 8.84 8.55
CA LEU A 47 15.57 7.72 7.60
C LEU A 47 14.34 7.80 6.71
N SER A 48 13.17 7.85 7.31
CA SER A 48 11.92 7.70 6.57
C SER A 48 11.56 8.97 5.80
N GLY A 49 11.80 10.15 6.40
CA GLY A 49 11.59 11.43 5.75
C GLY A 49 12.49 11.61 4.53
N THR A 50 13.78 11.31 4.64
CA THR A 50 14.72 11.43 3.52
C THR A 50 14.46 10.41 2.42
N VAL A 51 14.16 9.16 2.78
CA VAL A 51 13.84 8.12 1.79
C VAL A 51 12.54 8.46 1.06
N ALA A 52 11.50 8.92 1.77
CA ALA A 52 10.23 9.31 1.15
C ALA A 52 10.40 10.47 0.15
N THR A 53 11.19 11.49 0.50
CA THR A 53 11.44 12.63 -0.41
C THR A 53 12.24 12.21 -1.63
N ILE A 54 13.27 11.38 -1.47
CA ILE A 54 14.07 10.88 -2.59
C ILE A 54 13.20 10.07 -3.56
N ILE A 55 12.38 9.15 -3.06
CA ILE A 55 11.52 8.32 -3.91
C ILE A 55 10.50 9.18 -4.64
N PHE A 56 9.90 10.16 -3.95
CA PHE A 56 9.00 11.11 -4.59
C PHE A 56 9.71 11.83 -5.75
N VAL A 57 10.89 12.41 -5.51
CA VAL A 57 11.66 13.12 -6.54
C VAL A 57 12.00 12.21 -7.72
N VAL A 58 12.44 10.98 -7.48
CA VAL A 58 12.74 10.01 -8.54
C VAL A 58 11.51 9.70 -9.38
N PHE A 59 10.36 9.46 -8.75
CA PHE A 59 9.11 9.20 -9.48
C PHE A 59 8.67 10.39 -10.33
N GLN A 60 8.86 11.63 -9.84
CA GLN A 60 8.53 12.84 -10.59
C GLN A 60 9.49 13.10 -11.75
N ILE A 61 10.81 12.86 -11.58
CA ILE A 61 11.81 13.11 -12.64
C ILE A 61 11.72 12.07 -13.75
N CYS A 62 11.50 10.81 -13.40
CA CYS A 62 11.47 9.71 -14.37
C CYS A 62 10.09 9.55 -15.05
N ASP A 63 9.11 10.41 -14.74
CA ASP A 63 7.74 10.37 -15.25
C ASP A 63 7.07 8.98 -15.09
N LEU A 64 7.26 8.36 -13.92
CA LEU A 64 6.58 7.09 -13.57
C LEU A 64 5.12 7.34 -13.14
N SER A 65 4.42 8.24 -13.85
CA SER A 65 3.07 8.70 -13.54
C SER A 65 2.04 7.55 -13.62
N ASP A 66 2.24 6.59 -14.52
CA ASP A 66 1.41 5.36 -14.61
C ASP A 66 1.57 4.44 -13.38
N SER A 67 2.60 4.68 -12.55
CA SER A 67 2.93 3.91 -11.37
C SER A 67 2.79 4.70 -10.06
N LEU A 68 1.94 5.74 -9.99
CA LEU A 68 1.62 6.45 -8.74
C LEU A 68 1.21 5.51 -7.60
N SER A 69 0.56 4.40 -7.93
CA SER A 69 0.23 3.36 -6.95
C SER A 69 1.46 2.63 -6.37
N ALA A 70 2.53 2.47 -7.16
CA ALA A 70 3.80 1.93 -6.70
C ALA A 70 4.57 2.93 -5.82
N LEU A 71 4.48 4.24 -6.10
CA LEU A 71 4.98 5.29 -5.20
C LEU A 71 4.27 5.22 -3.84
N MET A 72 2.94 5.13 -3.84
CA MET A 72 2.18 5.01 -2.59
C MET A 72 2.51 3.71 -1.85
N ALA A 73 2.83 2.62 -2.56
CA ALA A 73 3.36 1.41 -1.94
C ALA A 73 4.71 1.65 -1.24
N GLY A 74 5.63 2.37 -1.89
CA GLY A 74 6.89 2.79 -1.30
C GLY A 74 6.71 3.64 -0.03
N ILE A 75 5.76 4.58 -0.03
CA ILE A 75 5.45 5.41 1.15
C ILE A 75 4.91 4.56 2.31
N LEU A 76 3.99 3.65 2.03
CA LEU A 76 3.35 2.83 3.06
C LEU A 76 4.33 1.88 3.76
N ILE A 77 5.35 1.38 3.06
CA ILE A 77 6.38 0.53 3.70
C ILE A 77 7.33 1.32 4.60
N LEU A 78 7.33 2.65 4.53
CA LEU A 78 8.12 3.52 5.41
C LEU A 78 7.40 3.83 6.73
N PHE A 79 6.12 3.49 6.87
CA PHE A 79 5.34 3.75 8.10
C PHE A 79 5.92 3.14 9.39
N PRO A 80 6.58 1.97 9.38
CA PRO A 80 7.27 1.47 10.57
C PRO A 80 8.44 2.36 11.03
N MET A 81 8.93 3.27 10.17
CA MET A 81 10.02 4.21 10.41
C MET A 81 11.41 3.59 10.68
N HIS A 82 11.55 2.27 10.66
CA HIS A 82 12.81 1.57 10.87
C HIS A 82 13.03 0.46 9.84
N TYR A 83 14.30 0.11 9.58
CA TYR A 83 14.69 -0.81 8.50
C TYR A 83 13.99 -2.18 8.58
N ARG A 84 14.04 -2.87 9.73
CA ARG A 84 13.39 -4.20 9.87
C ARG A 84 11.89 -4.16 9.59
N GLY A 85 11.23 -3.08 10.00
CA GLY A 85 9.80 -2.90 9.82
C GLY A 85 9.48 -2.62 8.36
N ALA A 86 10.31 -1.83 7.68
CA ALA A 86 10.18 -1.58 6.25
C ALA A 86 10.34 -2.85 5.41
N VAL A 87 11.31 -3.71 5.76
CA VAL A 87 11.49 -5.02 5.10
C VAL A 87 10.25 -5.90 5.28
N ILE A 88 9.78 -6.06 6.52
CA ILE A 88 8.60 -6.87 6.82
C ILE A 88 7.38 -6.30 6.09
N SER A 89 7.11 -5.00 6.21
CA SER A 89 6.00 -4.33 5.55
C SER A 89 6.04 -4.47 4.02
N SER A 90 7.23 -4.41 3.42
CA SER A 90 7.41 -4.66 1.99
C SER A 90 7.01 -6.08 1.59
N ILE A 91 7.36 -7.09 2.38
CA ILE A 91 6.94 -8.48 2.11
C ILE A 91 5.42 -8.60 2.18
N TRP A 92 4.78 -8.08 3.24
CA TRP A 92 3.30 -8.06 3.34
C TRP A 92 2.67 -7.37 2.13
N ARG A 93 3.27 -6.26 1.68
CA ARG A 93 2.80 -5.51 0.52
C ARG A 93 2.90 -6.32 -0.77
N VAL A 94 4.04 -6.95 -1.05
CA VAL A 94 4.23 -7.79 -2.25
C VAL A 94 3.25 -8.96 -2.23
N VAL A 95 3.13 -9.67 -1.09
CA VAL A 95 2.21 -10.81 -0.96
C VAL A 95 0.76 -10.39 -1.21
N GLY A 96 0.31 -9.26 -0.66
CA GLY A 96 -1.05 -8.77 -0.88
C GLY A 96 -1.32 -8.33 -2.32
N VAL A 97 -0.34 -7.70 -2.97
CA VAL A 97 -0.44 -7.34 -4.40
C VAL A 97 -0.54 -8.61 -5.25
N VAL A 98 0.36 -9.57 -5.05
CA VAL A 98 0.34 -10.84 -5.80
C VAL A 98 -0.96 -11.60 -5.58
N LEU A 99 -1.47 -11.67 -4.34
CA LEU A 99 -2.73 -12.34 -4.03
C LEU A 99 -3.91 -11.69 -4.76
N ALA A 100 -3.98 -10.36 -4.76
CA ALA A 100 -5.02 -9.63 -5.48
C ALA A 100 -4.92 -9.82 -6.99
N CYS A 101 -3.71 -9.73 -7.56
CA CYS A 101 -3.47 -9.95 -8.97
C CYS A 101 -3.90 -11.35 -9.41
N LEU A 102 -3.51 -12.40 -8.66
CA LEU A 102 -3.97 -13.77 -8.91
C LEU A 102 -5.50 -13.90 -8.86
N TYR A 103 -6.15 -13.25 -7.88
CA TYR A 103 -7.60 -13.20 -7.81
C TYR A 103 -8.22 -12.53 -9.05
N ILE A 104 -7.68 -11.40 -9.48
CA ILE A 104 -8.14 -10.65 -10.66
C ILE A 104 -7.99 -11.48 -11.94
N LEU A 105 -6.88 -12.19 -12.11
CA LEU A 105 -6.68 -13.10 -13.24
C LEU A 105 -7.71 -14.23 -13.24
N VAL A 106 -8.00 -14.83 -12.09
CA VAL A 106 -9.03 -15.86 -11.98
C VAL A 106 -10.41 -15.31 -12.35
N VAL A 107 -10.75 -14.11 -11.87
CA VAL A 107 -12.01 -13.42 -12.22
C VAL A 107 -12.09 -13.14 -13.72
N GLN A 108 -11.01 -12.67 -14.33
CA GLN A 108 -10.94 -12.45 -15.78
C GLN A 108 -11.10 -13.75 -16.56
N LEU A 109 -10.51 -14.86 -16.09
CA LEU A 109 -10.64 -16.18 -16.72
C LEU A 109 -12.08 -16.71 -16.64
N ILE A 110 -12.78 -16.46 -15.54
CA ILE A 110 -14.18 -16.85 -15.34
C ILE A 110 -15.11 -16.02 -16.25
N ILE A 111 -14.88 -14.71 -16.35
CA ILE A 111 -15.77 -13.79 -17.06
C ILE A 111 -15.48 -13.75 -18.56
N TYR A 112 -14.22 -13.95 -18.96
CA TYR A 112 -13.74 -13.95 -20.34
C TYR A 112 -14.28 -12.72 -21.14
N ASP A 113 -15.10 -12.95 -22.17
CA ASP A 113 -15.68 -11.91 -23.03
C ASP A 113 -16.75 -11.05 -22.34
N PHE A 114 -17.27 -11.45 -21.18
CA PHE A 114 -18.34 -10.72 -20.49
C PHE A 114 -17.83 -9.62 -19.55
N SER A 115 -16.56 -9.21 -19.67
CA SER A 115 -15.92 -8.22 -18.78
C SER A 115 -16.59 -6.84 -18.82
N ASN A 116 -17.24 -6.54 -19.94
CA ASN A 116 -18.02 -5.30 -20.14
C ASN A 116 -19.35 -5.28 -19.37
N HIS A 117 -19.81 -6.40 -18.79
CA HIS A 117 -21.03 -6.43 -17.99
C HIS A 117 -20.76 -6.08 -16.53
N MET A 118 -20.88 -4.79 -16.22
CA MET A 118 -20.66 -4.25 -14.87
C MET A 118 -21.51 -4.95 -13.78
N ILE A 119 -22.73 -5.39 -14.11
CA ILE A 119 -23.62 -6.10 -13.18
C ILE A 119 -23.03 -7.46 -12.77
N LEU A 120 -22.33 -8.15 -13.67
CA LEU A 120 -21.66 -9.41 -13.37
C LEU A 120 -20.36 -9.18 -12.60
N MET A 121 -19.62 -8.14 -12.95
CA MET A 121 -18.35 -7.79 -12.30
C MET A 121 -18.53 -7.34 -10.84
N MET A 122 -19.57 -6.55 -10.54
CA MET A 122 -19.78 -5.95 -9.22
C MET A 122 -19.81 -6.97 -8.06
N PRO A 123 -20.54 -8.10 -8.12
CA PRO A 123 -20.50 -9.11 -7.06
C PRO A 123 -19.15 -9.80 -6.93
N LEU A 124 -18.41 -10.03 -8.03
CA LEU A 124 -17.06 -10.61 -7.94
C LEU A 124 -16.11 -9.62 -7.27
N ILE A 125 -16.05 -8.36 -7.73
CA ILE A 125 -15.24 -7.32 -7.09
C ILE A 125 -15.60 -7.20 -5.59
N GLY A 126 -16.90 -7.20 -5.27
CA GLY A 126 -17.39 -7.17 -3.90
C GLY A 126 -16.90 -8.34 -3.05
N LEU A 127 -16.89 -9.56 -3.59
CA LEU A 127 -16.36 -10.74 -2.90
C LEU A 127 -14.85 -10.63 -2.65
N GLY A 128 -14.08 -10.18 -3.64
CA GLY A 128 -12.63 -9.97 -3.49
C GLY A 128 -12.31 -8.90 -2.44
N LEU A 129 -13.05 -7.79 -2.46
CA LEU A 129 -12.93 -6.71 -1.46
C LEU A 129 -13.34 -7.18 -0.07
N ALA A 130 -14.44 -7.92 0.08
CA ALA A 130 -14.91 -8.44 1.35
C ALA A 130 -13.91 -9.44 1.96
N PHE A 131 -13.37 -10.35 1.16
CA PHE A 131 -12.32 -11.27 1.59
C PHE A 131 -11.06 -10.53 2.05
N SER A 132 -10.61 -9.55 1.26
CA SER A 132 -9.43 -8.76 1.57
C SER A 132 -9.62 -7.87 2.81
N ALA A 133 -10.83 -7.32 3.01
CA ALA A 133 -11.20 -6.56 4.20
C ALA A 133 -11.19 -7.44 5.45
N ARG A 134 -11.70 -8.67 5.36
CA ARG A 134 -11.62 -9.64 6.45
C ARG A 134 -10.15 -9.95 6.79
N LEU A 135 -9.32 -10.20 5.78
CA LEU A 135 -7.89 -10.45 5.98
C LEU A 135 -7.20 -9.25 6.65
N HIS A 136 -7.54 -8.03 6.23
CA HIS A 136 -7.02 -6.79 6.80
C HIS A 136 -7.37 -6.59 8.29
N VAL A 137 -8.58 -6.97 8.69
CA VAL A 137 -8.99 -6.91 10.11
C VAL A 137 -8.29 -8.00 10.92
N MET A 138 -8.10 -9.18 10.35
CA MET A 138 -7.49 -10.33 11.05
C MET A 138 -5.99 -10.18 11.26
N GLU A 139 -5.27 -9.55 10.33
CA GLU A 139 -3.81 -9.45 10.37
C GLU A 139 -3.28 -8.54 11.49
N LYS A 140 -4.04 -7.53 11.94
CA LYS A 140 -3.68 -6.60 13.04
C LYS A 140 -2.30 -5.91 12.91
N VAL A 141 -1.70 -5.90 11.71
CA VAL A 141 -0.37 -5.33 11.44
C VAL A 141 -0.42 -3.96 10.74
N GLY A 142 -1.59 -3.31 10.69
CA GLY A 142 -1.78 -2.06 9.96
C GLY A 142 -1.86 -2.29 8.45
N ALA A 143 -1.02 -1.61 7.67
CA ALA A 143 -0.97 -1.76 6.20
C ALA A 143 -0.30 -3.09 5.77
N GLY A 144 -0.96 -4.21 6.06
CA GLY A 144 -0.50 -5.56 5.73
C GLY A 144 -0.98 -6.08 4.36
N VAL A 145 -1.09 -7.40 4.25
CA VAL A 145 -1.51 -8.12 3.04
C VAL A 145 -2.94 -7.76 2.66
N GLY A 146 -3.84 -7.63 3.64
CA GLY A 146 -5.25 -7.35 3.36
C GLY A 146 -5.45 -5.95 2.80
N PHE A 147 -4.78 -4.96 3.39
CA PHE A 147 -4.77 -3.59 2.89
C PHE A 147 -4.17 -3.49 1.48
N ALA A 148 -3.04 -4.16 1.26
CA ALA A 148 -2.39 -4.23 -0.05
C ALA A 148 -3.29 -4.87 -1.11
N SER A 149 -4.04 -5.90 -0.74
CA SER A 149 -4.99 -6.58 -1.62
C SER A 149 -6.17 -5.66 -1.97
N ILE A 150 -6.80 -5.00 -0.99
CA ILE A 150 -7.91 -4.05 -1.22
C ILE A 150 -7.50 -2.96 -2.20
N THR A 151 -6.35 -2.33 -1.95
CA THR A 151 -5.87 -1.23 -2.82
C THR A 151 -5.54 -1.73 -4.23
N THR A 152 -5.03 -2.95 -4.38
CA THR A 152 -4.75 -3.54 -5.69
C THR A 152 -6.03 -3.84 -6.47
N ILE A 153 -7.02 -4.48 -5.83
CA ILE A 153 -8.34 -4.75 -6.43
C ILE A 153 -9.01 -3.44 -6.84
N GLY A 154 -9.00 -2.44 -5.94
CA GLY A 154 -9.57 -1.12 -6.21
C GLY A 154 -8.93 -0.42 -7.40
N ILE A 155 -7.61 -0.51 -7.57
CA ILE A 155 -6.93 0.12 -8.71
C ILE A 155 -7.18 -0.66 -10.00
N MET A 156 -7.11 -1.99 -9.98
CA MET A 156 -7.30 -2.80 -11.20
C MET A 156 -8.71 -2.69 -11.74
N PHE A 157 -9.73 -2.84 -10.89
CA PHE A 157 -11.11 -2.72 -11.37
C PHE A 157 -11.62 -1.29 -11.44
N GLY A 158 -11.07 -0.36 -10.65
CA GLY A 158 -11.53 1.03 -10.62
C GLY A 158 -10.83 1.95 -11.62
N GLN A 159 -9.56 1.70 -11.94
CA GLN A 159 -8.77 2.58 -12.82
C GLN A 159 -8.35 1.90 -14.13
N ASN A 160 -8.14 0.58 -14.14
CA ASN A 160 -7.66 -0.14 -15.32
C ASN A 160 -8.75 -0.91 -16.08
N LEU A 161 -9.99 -0.92 -15.57
CA LEU A 161 -11.12 -1.56 -16.26
C LEU A 161 -11.69 -0.60 -17.32
N HIS A 162 -11.03 -0.58 -18.48
CA HIS A 162 -11.50 0.14 -19.66
C HIS A 162 -11.72 -0.81 -20.84
N PRO A 163 -12.71 -0.55 -21.72
CA PRO A 163 -13.05 -1.44 -22.84
C PRO A 163 -11.90 -1.78 -23.80
N TYR A 164 -10.84 -0.96 -23.83
CA TYR A 164 -9.68 -1.12 -24.72
C TYR A 164 -8.38 -1.41 -23.97
N GLN A 165 -8.44 -1.57 -22.64
CA GLN A 165 -7.25 -1.76 -21.82
C GLN A 165 -7.09 -3.25 -21.49
N ASP A 166 -5.92 -3.80 -21.81
CA ASP A 166 -5.59 -5.17 -21.46
C ASP A 166 -5.37 -5.27 -19.94
N LEU A 167 -6.37 -5.83 -19.26
CA LEU A 167 -6.35 -5.98 -17.81
C LEU A 167 -5.36 -7.07 -17.38
N VAL A 168 -5.05 -8.07 -18.22
CA VAL A 168 -4.01 -9.09 -17.93
C VAL A 168 -2.64 -8.44 -17.97
N PHE A 169 -2.33 -7.67 -19.02
CA PHE A 169 -1.07 -6.95 -19.12
C PHE A 169 -0.91 -5.95 -17.97
N SER A 170 -1.96 -5.19 -17.66
CA SER A 170 -1.97 -4.23 -16.56
C SER A 170 -1.71 -4.88 -15.21
N ASP A 171 -2.22 -6.11 -15.01
CA ASP A 171 -2.03 -6.87 -13.79
C ASP A 171 -0.59 -7.40 -13.66
N LEU A 172 -0.01 -7.96 -14.73
CA LEU A 172 1.39 -8.37 -14.76
C LEU A 172 2.35 -7.18 -14.58
N TYR A 173 2.04 -6.05 -15.23
CA TYR A 173 2.77 -4.80 -15.05
C TYR A 173 2.70 -4.31 -13.60
N ARG A 174 1.57 -4.48 -12.92
CA ARG A 174 1.44 -4.13 -11.50
C ARG A 174 2.34 -4.98 -10.61
N ILE A 175 2.33 -6.30 -10.78
CA ILE A 175 3.18 -7.19 -9.97
C ILE A 175 4.65 -6.78 -10.11
N THR A 176 5.09 -6.59 -11.36
CA THR A 176 6.49 -6.27 -11.67
C THR A 176 6.87 -4.86 -11.19
N SER A 177 6.09 -3.84 -11.52
CA SER A 177 6.35 -2.44 -11.13
C SER A 177 6.39 -2.25 -9.62
N VAL A 178 5.43 -2.81 -8.88
CA VAL A 178 5.41 -2.71 -7.42
C VAL A 178 6.60 -3.44 -6.81
N THR A 179 6.92 -4.65 -7.28
CA THR A 179 8.06 -5.43 -6.76
C THR A 179 9.37 -4.68 -6.99
N VAL A 180 9.62 -4.20 -8.21
CA VAL A 180 10.85 -3.46 -8.55
C VAL A 180 10.93 -2.15 -7.74
N SER A 181 9.84 -1.39 -7.66
CA SER A 181 9.78 -0.15 -6.87
C SER A 181 10.11 -0.39 -5.39
N LEU A 182 9.57 -1.46 -4.80
CA LEU A 182 9.83 -1.81 -3.41
C LEU A 182 11.27 -2.27 -3.18
N VAL A 183 11.88 -3.00 -4.11
CA VAL A 183 13.30 -3.39 -4.05
C VAL A 183 14.20 -2.15 -4.09
N VAL A 184 13.93 -1.21 -4.99
CA VAL A 184 14.68 0.06 -5.06
C VAL A 184 14.51 0.86 -3.77
N THR A 185 13.28 0.97 -3.28
CA THR A 185 12.96 1.67 -2.02
C THR A 185 13.70 1.05 -0.85
N LEU A 186 13.65 -0.27 -0.68
CA LEU A 186 14.35 -0.99 0.40
C LEU A 186 15.87 -0.82 0.32
N THR A 187 16.42 -0.82 -0.90
CA THR A 187 17.84 -0.55 -1.12
C THR A 187 18.19 0.86 -0.62
N LEU A 188 17.36 1.85 -0.91
CA LEU A 188 17.54 3.21 -0.41
C LEU A 188 17.43 3.30 1.11
N VAL A 189 16.44 2.62 1.72
CA VAL A 189 16.32 2.52 3.18
C VAL A 189 17.59 1.91 3.78
N PHE A 190 18.12 0.84 3.19
CA PHE A 190 19.36 0.21 3.66
C PHE A 190 20.56 1.16 3.59
N LEU A 191 20.73 1.87 2.47
CA LEU A 191 21.81 2.83 2.29
C LEU A 191 21.71 4.00 3.28
N MET A 192 20.51 4.56 3.45
CA MET A 192 20.26 5.62 4.44
C MET A 192 20.46 5.14 5.87
N HIS A 193 20.04 3.91 6.18
CA HIS A 193 20.28 3.31 7.50
C HIS A 193 21.79 3.21 7.79
N ARG A 194 22.58 2.77 6.81
CA ARG A 194 24.04 2.68 6.93
C ARG A 194 24.68 4.06 7.07
N LEU A 195 24.23 5.04 6.29
CA LEU A 195 24.74 6.42 6.34
C LEU A 195 24.48 7.06 7.72
N LEU A 196 23.26 6.93 8.24
CA LEU A 196 22.89 7.50 9.54
C LEU A 196 23.62 6.81 10.71
N ASN A 197 23.98 5.53 10.57
CA ASN A 197 24.79 4.84 11.58
C ASN A 197 26.24 5.34 11.67
N CYS A 198 26.73 6.07 10.66
CA CYS A 198 28.07 6.69 10.72
C CYS A 198 28.13 7.89 11.68
N PHE A 199 27.01 8.57 11.93
CA PHE A 199 26.99 9.77 12.77
C PHE A 199 26.67 9.43 14.23
N ALA A 200 27.45 9.97 15.17
CA ALA A 200 27.23 9.76 16.61
C ALA A 200 25.85 10.26 17.08
N ALA A 201 25.29 11.29 16.45
CA ALA A 201 23.98 11.84 16.77
C ALA A 201 22.79 10.99 16.27
N THR A 202 23.00 10.03 15.36
CA THR A 202 21.91 9.18 14.83
C THR A 202 22.21 7.70 14.93
N ARG A 203 23.35 7.32 15.53
CA ARG A 203 23.75 5.92 15.68
C ARG A 203 22.65 5.13 16.41
N PHE A 204 22.17 4.09 15.75
CA PHE A 204 21.24 3.15 16.36
C PHE A 204 21.98 2.28 17.39
N VAL A 205 21.81 2.59 18.67
CA VAL A 205 22.29 1.75 19.77
C VAL A 205 21.19 0.76 20.11
N VAL A 206 21.45 -0.54 19.93
CA VAL A 206 20.56 -1.60 20.44
C VAL A 206 20.79 -1.67 21.94
N SER A 207 20.00 -0.92 22.71
CA SER A 207 19.87 -1.18 24.15
C SER A 207 19.07 -2.46 24.31
N GLU A 208 19.65 -3.46 24.98
CA GLU A 208 18.99 -4.71 25.40
C GLU A 208 17.67 -4.46 26.14
#